data_AF-R7SKG0-F1
#
_entry.id   AF-R7SKG0-F1
#
_cell.length_a   1.000
_cell.length_b   1.000
_cell.length_c   1.000
_cell.angle_alpha   90.00
_cell.angle_beta   90.00
_cell.angle_gamma   90.00
#
_symmetry.space_group_name_H-M   'P 1'
#
loop_
_entity.id
_entity.type
_entity.pdbx_description
1 polymer ?
#
loop_
_entity_poly.entity_id
_entity_poly.type
_entity_poly.pdbx_seq_one_letter_code
_entity_poly.pdbx_strand_id
1 'polypeptide(L)'
;MPFFHDAEMLHPVNPTTEHTMGIDLSLCSTLDRSYIWLGAEFVSDGKSLDILRAMLDTWQCVAPLRQIALAAVPQSDFTRQCFADLLVTVGRVLEDWLRGSPAPLNADGEDGKQGSGRRRIVVYTYDWEVWQTWWWTHLRGCFPTFAKPGELWMSYEPPPNDRLKWQDIHAPPPIIPTTG
;
A
#
# COMPACT_ATOMS: atom_id res chain seq x y z
N MET A 1 -65.59 -5.07 -6.80
CA MET A 1 -65.10 -5.92 -5.70
C MET A 1 -63.59 -6.05 -5.85
N PRO A 2 -62.73 -5.62 -4.90
CA PRO A 2 -62.77 -4.47 -3.99
C PRO A 2 -61.59 -3.49 -4.23
N PHE A 3 -61.65 -2.33 -3.54
CA PHE A 3 -60.56 -1.39 -3.26
C PHE A 3 -59.56 -2.01 -2.25
N PHE A 4 -58.30 -1.54 -2.22
CA PHE A 4 -57.58 -1.08 -1.01
C PHE A 4 -56.31 -0.30 -1.41
N HIS A 5 -56.21 0.93 -0.91
CA HIS A 5 -54.99 1.73 -0.77
C HIS A 5 -54.19 1.22 0.44
N ASP A 6 -52.86 1.38 0.39
CA ASP A 6 -51.96 1.90 1.45
C ASP A 6 -50.52 1.50 1.08
N ALA A 7 -49.65 2.43 0.66
CA ALA A 7 -48.92 3.40 1.48
C ALA A 7 -47.87 2.74 2.39
N GLU A 8 -46.69 2.44 1.85
CA GLU A 8 -45.44 2.51 2.62
C GLU A 8 -44.37 3.26 1.82
N MET A 9 -44.25 4.53 2.22
CA MET A 9 -43.06 5.36 2.27
C MET A 9 -41.76 4.71 1.78
N LEU A 10 -41.44 4.88 0.50
CA LEU A 10 -40.04 4.98 0.10
C LEU A 10 -39.55 6.35 0.57
N HIS A 11 -38.94 6.35 1.75
CA HIS A 11 -38.16 7.48 2.22
C HIS A 11 -37.25 7.94 1.08
N PRO A 12 -37.18 9.24 0.77
CA PRO A 12 -36.08 9.74 -0.03
C PRO A 12 -34.82 9.40 0.77
N VAL A 13 -34.03 8.45 0.26
CA VAL A 13 -32.68 8.20 0.76
C VAL A 13 -32.01 9.56 0.68
N ASN A 14 -31.82 10.15 1.86
CA ASN A 14 -31.10 11.39 2.04
C ASN A 14 -29.73 11.17 1.37
N PRO A 15 -29.36 11.89 0.30
CA PRO A 15 -27.99 11.85 -0.19
C PRO A 15 -27.16 12.74 0.72
N THR A 16 -27.14 12.41 2.01
CA THR A 16 -26.09 12.82 2.93
C THR A 16 -25.03 11.73 2.94
N THR A 17 -24.76 11.13 1.78
CA THR A 17 -23.45 10.58 1.52
C THR A 17 -22.58 11.79 1.33
N GLU A 18 -21.93 12.25 2.41
CA GLU A 18 -20.63 12.89 2.24
C GLU A 18 -19.90 12.04 1.21
N HIS A 19 -19.57 12.64 0.07
CA HIS A 19 -18.79 11.94 -0.94
C HIS A 19 -17.44 11.65 -0.30
N THR A 20 -17.34 10.48 0.34
CA THR A 20 -16.07 9.90 0.76
C THR A 20 -15.23 9.88 -0.50
N MET A 21 -14.27 10.79 -0.60
CA MET A 21 -13.37 10.83 -1.75
C MET A 21 -12.61 9.51 -1.73
N GLY A 22 -12.97 8.57 -2.61
CA GLY A 22 -12.36 7.24 -2.65
C GLY A 22 -13.32 6.15 -3.08
N ILE A 23 -12.76 5.03 -3.51
CA ILE A 23 -13.51 3.81 -3.83
C ILE A 23 -13.86 3.10 -2.51
N ASP A 24 -15.13 2.81 -2.28
CA ASP A 24 -15.56 2.01 -1.14
C ASP A 24 -15.03 0.56 -1.28
N LEU A 25 -14.15 0.16 -0.36
CA LEU A 25 -13.54 -1.17 -0.31
C LEU A 25 -14.28 -2.13 0.63
N SER A 26 -15.45 -1.76 1.16
CA SER A 26 -16.26 -2.61 2.05
C SER A 26 -16.67 -3.94 1.39
N LEU A 27 -16.90 -3.92 0.07
CA LEU A 27 -17.21 -5.10 -0.74
C LEU A 27 -15.97 -5.96 -1.04
N CYS A 28 -14.77 -5.46 -0.75
CA CYS A 28 -13.49 -6.15 -0.95
C CYS A 28 -12.98 -6.83 0.33
N SER A 29 -13.88 -7.21 1.25
CA SER A 29 -13.55 -7.78 2.56
C SER A 29 -12.75 -9.09 2.53
N THR A 30 -12.79 -9.83 1.41
CA THR A 30 -12.06 -11.08 1.19
C THR A 30 -10.75 -10.89 0.41
N LEU A 31 -10.43 -9.67 0.00
CA LEU A 31 -9.22 -9.36 -0.73
C LEU A 31 -8.00 -9.62 0.17
N ASP A 32 -7.18 -10.60 -0.20
CA ASP A 32 -6.00 -10.98 0.57
C ASP A 32 -4.73 -10.25 0.08
N ARG A 33 -4.78 -9.59 -1.08
CA ARG A 33 -3.69 -8.81 -1.66
C ARG A 33 -4.16 -7.51 -2.30
N SER A 34 -3.47 -6.41 -2.04
CA SER A 34 -3.66 -5.15 -2.77
C SER A 34 -2.36 -4.68 -3.40
N TYR A 35 -2.46 -4.02 -4.56
CA TYR A 35 -1.34 -3.41 -5.24
C TYR A 35 -1.65 -1.92 -5.46
N ILE A 36 -0.80 -1.05 -4.92
CA ILE A 36 -0.99 0.39 -4.94
C ILE A 36 0.15 1.01 -5.75
N TRP A 37 -0.23 1.63 -6.87
CA TRP A 37 0.66 2.45 -7.66
C TRP A 37 0.70 3.86 -7.07
N LEU A 38 1.89 4.33 -6.72
CA LEU A 38 2.12 5.61 -6.09
C LEU A 38 2.70 6.57 -7.13
N GLY A 39 1.91 7.58 -7.50
CA GLY A 39 2.34 8.65 -8.40
C GLY A 39 2.65 9.96 -7.67
N ALA A 40 3.05 10.97 -8.44
CA ALA A 40 3.43 12.29 -7.91
C ALA A 40 2.24 13.08 -7.34
N GLU A 41 1.02 12.68 -7.67
CA GLU A 41 -0.22 13.22 -7.09
C GLU A 41 -0.24 13.12 -5.57
N PHE A 42 0.29 12.03 -5.00
CA PHE A 42 0.39 11.83 -3.55
C PHE A 42 1.26 12.88 -2.82
N VAL A 43 2.14 13.56 -3.55
CA VAL A 43 2.99 14.63 -3.01
C VAL A 43 2.38 16.01 -3.27
N SER A 44 1.63 16.16 -4.38
CA SER A 44 1.32 17.48 -4.94
C SER A 44 -0.08 18.00 -4.64
N ASP A 45 -1.08 17.13 -4.47
CA ASP A 45 -2.48 17.57 -4.36
C ASP A 45 -3.04 17.52 -2.93
N GLY A 46 -2.34 16.86 -2.00
CA GLY A 46 -2.79 16.57 -0.63
C GLY A 46 -3.97 15.61 -0.52
N LYS A 47 -4.84 15.56 -1.53
CA LYS A 47 -6.08 14.78 -1.60
C LYS A 47 -5.84 13.30 -1.83
N SER A 48 -4.79 12.94 -2.57
CA SER A 48 -4.51 11.55 -2.93
C SER A 48 -4.22 10.68 -1.69
N LEU A 49 -3.57 11.26 -0.67
CA LEU A 49 -3.35 10.59 0.61
C LEU A 49 -4.65 10.46 1.42
N ASP A 50 -5.49 11.50 1.44
CA ASP A 50 -6.79 11.47 2.09
C ASP A 50 -7.71 10.42 1.45
N ILE A 51 -7.67 10.31 0.12
CA ILE A 51 -8.40 9.30 -0.64
C ILE A 51 -7.92 7.90 -0.25
N LEU A 52 -6.60 7.67 -0.22
CA LEU A 52 -6.05 6.39 0.20
C LEU A 52 -6.52 6.02 1.61
N ARG A 53 -6.46 6.98 2.55
CA ARG A 53 -6.93 6.75 3.93
C ARG A 53 -8.41 6.39 3.97
N ALA A 54 -9.25 7.14 3.26
CA ALA A 54 -10.67 6.88 3.20
C ALA A 54 -10.99 5.50 2.60
N MET A 55 -10.27 5.09 1.55
CA MET A 55 -10.38 3.75 0.97
C MET A 55 -10.01 2.68 2.01
N LEU A 56 -8.89 2.84 2.72
CA LEU A 56 -8.45 1.90 3.75
C LEU A 56 -9.45 1.82 4.92
N ASP A 57 -10.01 2.94 5.37
CA ASP A 57 -11.00 2.97 6.46
C ASP A 57 -12.29 2.21 6.11
N THR A 58 -12.70 2.21 4.84
CA THR A 58 -13.83 1.39 4.37
C THR A 58 -13.47 -0.09 4.20
N TRP A 59 -12.18 -0.41 4.12
CA TRP A 59 -11.73 -1.77 3.90
C TRP A 59 -11.78 -2.59 5.19
N GLN A 60 -12.95 -3.16 5.46
CA GLN A 60 -13.17 -4.10 6.55
C GLN A 60 -12.63 -5.48 6.15
N CYS A 61 -11.31 -5.66 6.21
CA CYS A 61 -10.66 -6.91 5.88
C CYS A 61 -11.07 -7.99 6.90
N VAL A 62 -11.92 -8.93 6.48
CA VAL A 62 -12.38 -10.05 7.32
C VAL A 62 -11.47 -11.26 7.14
N ALA A 63 -10.82 -11.38 5.99
CA ALA A 63 -9.77 -12.36 5.75
C ALA A 63 -8.41 -11.87 6.31
N PRO A 64 -7.47 -12.76 6.64
CA PRO A 64 -6.12 -12.33 6.98
C PRO A 64 -5.47 -11.70 5.75
N LEU A 65 -5.33 -10.36 5.77
CA LEU A 65 -4.64 -9.61 4.73
C LEU A 65 -3.21 -10.16 4.59
N ARG A 66 -2.92 -10.74 3.43
CA ARG A 66 -1.62 -11.38 3.19
C ARG A 66 -0.58 -10.38 2.73
N GLN A 67 -0.96 -9.38 1.93
CA GLN A 67 0.01 -8.50 1.30
C GLN A 67 -0.57 -7.16 0.82
N ILE A 68 0.15 -6.09 1.07
CA ILE A 68 0.05 -4.82 0.36
C ILE A 68 1.34 -4.62 -0.42
N ALA A 69 1.21 -4.50 -1.74
CA ALA A 69 2.29 -4.20 -2.65
C ALA A 69 2.28 -2.72 -3.02
N LEU A 70 3.45 -2.08 -2.98
CA LEU A 70 3.66 -0.68 -3.32
C LEU A 70 4.67 -0.56 -4.44
N ALA A 71 4.39 0.30 -5.42
CA ALA A 71 5.32 0.59 -6.50
C ALA A 71 5.12 2.01 -7.03
N ALA A 72 6.17 2.62 -7.56
CA ALA A 72 6.05 3.88 -8.27
C ALA A 72 5.24 3.70 -9.56
N VAL A 73 4.36 4.65 -9.88
CA VAL A 73 3.65 4.68 -11.18
C VAL A 73 4.68 4.63 -12.31
N PRO A 74 4.51 3.78 -13.34
CA PRO A 74 5.42 3.78 -14.49
C PRO A 74 5.43 5.16 -15.16
N GLN A 75 6.60 5.64 -15.60
CA GLN A 75 6.81 6.96 -16.22
C GLN A 75 6.63 8.15 -15.28
N SER A 76 6.53 7.93 -13.97
CA SER A 76 6.33 8.99 -12.97
C SER A 76 7.50 9.94 -12.78
N ASP A 77 8.61 9.75 -13.52
CA ASP A 77 9.75 10.65 -13.46
C ASP A 77 10.28 10.82 -12.02
N PHE A 78 10.15 9.78 -11.19
CA PHE A 78 10.67 9.82 -9.83
C PHE A 78 12.19 9.64 -9.82
N THR A 79 12.85 10.44 -8.98
CA THR A 79 14.13 10.04 -8.39
C THR A 79 13.90 9.02 -7.28
N ARG A 80 14.92 8.22 -6.96
CA ARG A 80 14.85 7.29 -5.82
C ARG A 80 14.47 7.97 -4.52
N GLN A 81 15.07 9.13 -4.23
CA GLN A 81 14.80 9.89 -3.01
C GLN A 81 13.35 10.38 -2.97
N CYS A 82 12.83 10.92 -4.08
CA CYS A 82 11.43 11.35 -4.15
C CYS A 82 10.46 10.20 -3.85
N PHE A 83 10.73 9.01 -4.37
CA PHE A 83 9.90 7.84 -4.06
C PHE A 83 10.06 7.38 -2.60
N ALA A 84 11.27 7.39 -2.05
CA ALA A 84 11.51 7.09 -0.64
C ALA A 84 10.76 8.07 0.29
N ASP A 85 10.77 9.37 -0.01
CA ASP A 85 10.05 10.39 0.75
C ASP A 85 8.52 10.18 0.67
N LEU A 86 8.03 9.79 -0.50
CA LEU A 86 6.62 9.41 -0.67
C LEU A 86 6.26 8.19 0.16
N LEU A 87 7.12 7.16 0.19
CA LEU A 87 6.93 5.97 1.02
C LEU A 87 6.93 6.28 2.51
N VAL A 88 7.63 7.32 2.99
CA VAL A 88 7.54 7.75 4.40
C VAL A 88 6.11 8.18 4.73
N THR A 89 5.47 8.92 3.84
CA THR A 89 4.14 9.48 4.06
C THR A 89 3.06 8.40 3.94
N VAL A 90 3.09 7.63 2.84
CA VAL A 90 2.17 6.52 2.61
C VAL A 90 2.37 5.41 3.65
N GLY A 91 3.62 5.15 4.04
CA GLY A 91 3.98 4.13 5.00
C GLY A 91 3.39 4.38 6.38
N ARG A 92 3.36 5.63 6.85
CA ARG A 92 2.67 6.01 8.10
C ARG A 92 1.18 5.69 8.06
N VAL A 93 0.50 6.04 6.98
CA VAL A 93 -0.94 5.76 6.81
C VAL A 93 -1.21 4.25 6.85
N LEU A 94 -0.38 3.46 6.15
CA LEU A 94 -0.49 2.00 6.15
C LEU A 94 -0.16 1.40 7.51
N GLU A 95 0.85 1.91 8.22
CA GLU A 95 1.20 1.46 9.57
C GLU A 95 0.06 1.67 10.56
N ASP A 96 -0.52 2.87 10.56
CA ASP A 96 -1.62 3.23 11.44
C ASP A 96 -2.85 2.34 11.16
N TRP A 97 -3.20 2.16 9.89
CA TRP A 97 -4.31 1.31 9.49
C TRP A 97 -4.08 -0.17 9.83
N LEU A 98 -2.91 -0.73 9.51
CA LEU A 98 -2.59 -2.13 9.80
C LEU A 98 -2.56 -2.42 11.31
N ARG A 99 -2.19 -1.43 12.14
CA ARG A 99 -2.20 -1.56 13.61
C ARG A 99 -3.62 -1.53 14.19
N GLY A 100 -4.51 -0.75 13.59
CA GLY A 100 -5.92 -0.65 14.00
C GLY A 100 -6.80 -1.79 13.47
N SER A 101 -6.32 -2.56 12.49
CA SER A 101 -7.10 -3.63 11.87
C SER A 101 -7.36 -4.79 12.84
N PRO A 102 -8.63 -5.23 13.00
CA PRO A 102 -8.99 -6.36 13.87
C PRO A 102 -8.67 -7.72 13.26
N ALA A 103 -8.29 -7.76 11.97
CA ALA A 103 -7.92 -8.99 11.29
C ALA A 103 -6.73 -9.65 12.02
N PRO A 104 -6.84 -10.92 12.46
CA PRO A 104 -5.75 -11.59 13.12
C PRO A 104 -4.49 -11.51 12.27
N LEU A 105 -3.45 -10.95 12.88
CA LEU A 105 -2.09 -11.22 12.49
C LEU A 105 -1.89 -12.73 12.71
N ASN A 106 -2.11 -13.55 11.67
CA ASN A 106 -1.77 -14.98 11.52
C ASN A 106 -2.95 -15.97 11.50
N ALA A 107 -2.81 -16.98 10.63
CA ALA A 107 -3.16 -18.37 10.94
C ALA A 107 -2.13 -19.27 10.26
N ASP A 108 -1.40 -20.05 11.07
CA ASP A 108 -0.50 -21.11 10.59
C ASP A 108 -1.26 -22.04 9.64
N GLY A 109 -0.71 -22.22 8.44
CA GLY A 109 -0.91 -23.42 7.66
C GLY A 109 0.30 -24.31 7.87
N GLU A 110 0.14 -25.33 8.72
CA GLU A 110 0.91 -26.57 8.62
C GLU A 110 0.80 -27.06 7.17
N ASP A 111 1.81 -26.78 6.36
CA ASP A 111 2.19 -27.66 5.26
C ASP A 111 3.59 -27.25 4.79
N GLY A 112 4.51 -28.21 4.88
CA GLY A 112 5.93 -28.07 4.59
C GLY A 112 6.23 -27.78 3.13
N LYS A 113 5.91 -26.57 2.66
CA LYS A 113 6.49 -25.96 1.46
C LYS A 113 7.07 -24.61 1.81
N GLN A 114 8.39 -24.65 1.98
CA GLN A 114 9.32 -23.54 2.07
C GLN A 114 8.89 -22.31 1.24
N GLY A 115 8.48 -21.22 1.92
CA GLY A 115 9.00 -19.89 1.58
C GLY A 115 8.08 -18.76 1.10
N SER A 116 6.74 -18.87 1.09
CA SER A 116 5.90 -17.82 0.46
C SER A 116 4.76 -17.21 1.31
N GLY A 117 4.64 -17.60 2.59
CA GLY A 117 3.49 -17.21 3.43
C GLY A 117 3.59 -15.91 4.24
N ARG A 118 4.64 -15.09 4.08
CA ARG A 118 5.02 -14.13 5.15
C ARG A 118 5.57 -12.81 4.61
N ARG A 119 4.74 -11.95 4.00
CA ARG A 119 5.13 -10.60 3.57
C ARG A 119 3.92 -9.66 3.55
N ARG A 120 3.70 -8.92 4.63
CA ARG A 120 2.59 -7.97 4.75
C ARG A 120 2.77 -6.76 3.86
N ILE A 121 4.00 -6.26 3.73
CA ILE A 121 4.31 -5.11 2.89
C ILE A 121 5.40 -5.54 1.91
N VAL A 122 5.12 -5.37 0.62
CA VAL A 122 6.08 -5.55 -0.46
C VAL A 122 6.28 -4.21 -1.14
N VAL A 123 7.53 -3.79 -1.28
CA VAL A 123 7.85 -2.61 -2.10
C VAL A 123 8.63 -3.05 -3.32
N TYR A 124 8.10 -2.74 -4.49
CA TYR A 124 8.77 -2.92 -5.78
C TYR A 124 9.56 -1.66 -6.10
N THR A 125 10.88 -1.77 -6.08
CA THR A 125 11.78 -0.64 -6.39
C THR A 125 12.33 -0.69 -7.81
N TYR A 126 12.23 -1.82 -8.52
CA TYR A 126 12.71 -1.95 -9.90
C TYR A 126 14.13 -1.37 -10.10
N ASP A 127 15.08 -1.74 -9.24
CA ASP A 127 16.40 -1.15 -9.18
C ASP A 127 17.51 -2.20 -9.14
N TRP A 128 18.74 -1.75 -9.41
CA TRP A 128 19.92 -2.59 -9.42
C TRP A 128 20.38 -2.97 -8.01
N GLU A 129 21.05 -4.13 -7.91
CA GLU A 129 21.55 -4.68 -6.65
C GLU A 129 22.42 -3.71 -5.82
N VAL A 130 23.18 -2.84 -6.50
CA VAL A 130 24.05 -1.83 -5.86
C VAL A 130 23.28 -0.85 -4.95
N TRP A 131 21.97 -0.68 -5.16
CA TRP A 131 21.11 0.20 -4.37
C TRP A 131 20.36 -0.52 -3.24
N GLN A 132 20.50 -1.84 -3.08
CA GLN A 132 19.75 -2.61 -2.08
C GLN A 132 19.92 -2.09 -0.66
N THR A 133 21.15 -1.80 -0.24
CA THR A 133 21.42 -1.31 1.13
C THR A 133 20.76 0.04 1.38
N TRP A 134 20.78 0.92 0.38
CA TRP A 134 20.14 2.22 0.46
C TRP A 134 18.62 2.08 0.58
N TRP A 135 18.00 1.29 -0.30
CA TRP A 135 16.56 1.05 -0.23
C TRP A 135 16.14 0.40 1.09
N TRP A 136 16.85 -0.62 1.56
CA TRP A 136 16.53 -1.26 2.84
C TRP A 136 16.62 -0.30 4.02
N THR A 137 17.59 0.63 4.02
CA THR A 137 17.69 1.68 5.04
C THR A 137 16.44 2.54 5.07
N HIS A 138 16.00 3.03 3.91
CA HIS A 138 14.81 3.88 3.79
C HIS A 138 13.52 3.13 4.11
N LEU A 139 13.34 1.92 3.58
CA LEU A 139 12.15 1.11 3.79
C LEU A 139 11.94 0.73 5.26
N ARG A 140 13.01 0.42 5.99
CA ARG A 140 12.92 0.19 7.44
C ARG A 140 12.51 1.44 8.21
N GLY A 141 12.91 2.62 7.74
CA GLY A 141 12.45 3.91 8.29
C GLY A 141 10.98 4.21 7.97
N CYS A 142 10.49 3.77 6.81
CA CYS A 142 9.08 3.96 6.39
C CYS A 142 8.12 3.03 7.13
N PHE A 143 8.57 1.80 7.45
CA PHE A 143 7.74 0.76 8.06
C PHE A 143 8.39 0.17 9.33
N PRO A 144 8.61 0.97 10.38
CA PRO A 144 9.31 0.52 11.58
C PRO A 144 8.62 -0.65 12.30
N THR A 145 7.29 -0.72 12.30
CA THR A 145 6.54 -1.80 12.95
C THR A 145 6.75 -3.12 12.21
N PHE A 146 6.82 -3.04 10.87
CA PHE A 146 6.92 -4.20 9.97
C PHE A 146 8.35 -4.46 9.45
N ALA A 147 9.36 -3.73 9.94
CA ALA A 147 10.76 -3.87 9.52
C ALA A 147 11.40 -5.24 9.86
N LYS A 148 10.65 -6.14 10.52
CA LYS A 148 11.08 -7.49 10.89
C LYS A 148 11.16 -8.40 9.66
N PRO A 149 12.09 -9.36 9.64
CA PRO A 149 12.15 -10.38 8.59
C PRO A 149 10.81 -11.11 8.45
N GLY A 150 10.24 -11.10 7.24
CA GLY A 150 8.96 -11.76 6.94
C GLY A 150 7.71 -10.88 7.14
N GLU A 151 7.86 -9.59 7.42
CA GLU A 151 6.73 -8.65 7.39
C GLU A 151 6.92 -7.61 6.28
N LEU A 152 8.13 -7.09 6.12
CA LEU A 152 8.53 -6.21 5.03
C LEU A 152 9.43 -6.94 4.04
N TRP A 153 9.15 -6.74 2.76
CA TRP A 153 9.95 -7.25 1.65
C TRP A 153 10.19 -6.18 0.59
N MET A 154 11.37 -6.21 -0.01
CA MET A 154 11.75 -5.37 -1.12
C MET A 154 12.04 -6.26 -2.33
N SER A 155 11.37 -6.01 -3.45
CA SER A 155 11.80 -6.58 -4.74
C SER A 155 12.93 -5.73 -5.31
N TYR A 156 14.04 -6.37 -5.67
CA TYR A 156 15.22 -5.78 -6.30
C TYR A 156 15.42 -6.38 -7.70
N GLU A 157 14.38 -6.31 -8.51
CA GLU A 157 14.47 -6.73 -9.91
C GLU A 157 14.97 -5.55 -10.75
N PRO A 158 15.91 -5.76 -11.69
CA PRO A 158 16.25 -4.73 -12.68
C PRO A 158 15.01 -4.17 -13.37
N PRO A 159 14.98 -2.87 -13.72
CA PRO A 159 13.84 -2.28 -14.40
C PRO A 159 13.64 -2.97 -15.75
N PRO A 160 12.45 -3.57 -16.01
CA PRO A 160 12.24 -4.39 -17.21
C PRO A 160 12.09 -3.54 -18.48
N ASN A 161 11.88 -2.24 -18.35
CA ASN A 161 11.82 -1.28 -19.45
C ASN A 161 12.15 0.14 -18.96
N ASP A 162 12.35 1.06 -19.90
CA ASP A 162 12.76 2.44 -19.61
C ASP A 162 11.73 3.23 -18.78
N ARG A 163 10.46 2.82 -18.79
CA ARG A 163 9.39 3.51 -18.03
C ARG A 163 9.47 3.26 -16.53
N LEU A 164 10.21 2.24 -16.11
CA LEU A 164 10.39 1.88 -14.69
C LEU A 164 11.79 2.27 -14.18
N LYS A 165 12.59 2.95 -15.00
CA LYS A 165 13.88 3.48 -14.58
C LYS A 165 13.68 4.72 -13.73
N TRP A 166 14.43 4.79 -12.63
CA TRP A 166 14.57 6.02 -11.85
C TRP A 166 15.23 7.12 -12.68
N GLN A 167 14.84 8.39 -12.47
CA GLN A 167 15.45 9.52 -13.18
C GLN A 167 16.96 9.63 -12.92
N ASP A 168 17.37 9.33 -11.68
CA ASP A 168 18.75 9.33 -11.24
C ASP A 168 19.42 7.97 -11.47
N ILE A 169 19.02 7.19 -12.47
CA ILE A 169 19.57 5.83 -12.72
C ILE A 169 21.10 5.80 -12.83
N HIS A 170 21.71 6.88 -13.31
CA HIS A 170 23.16 7.00 -13.46
C HIS A 170 23.88 7.57 -12.21
N ALA A 171 23.14 8.01 -11.19
CA ALA A 171 23.73 8.43 -9.94
C ALA A 171 24.29 7.20 -9.19
N PRO A 172 25.48 7.32 -8.57
CA PRO A 172 25.96 6.28 -7.68
C PRO A 172 25.17 6.31 -6.35
N PRO A 173 25.03 5.15 -5.66
CA PRO A 173 24.46 5.13 -4.32
C PRO A 173 25.30 5.98 -3.36
N PRO A 174 24.67 6.64 -2.37
CA PRO A 174 25.39 7.33 -1.32
C PRO A 174 26.30 6.34 -0.58
N ILE A 175 27.49 6.80 -0.19
CA ILE A 175 28.35 6.04 0.71
C ILE A 175 27.66 6.03 2.07
N ILE A 176 27.04 4.91 2.42
CA ILE A 176 26.49 4.69 3.76
C ILE A 176 27.65 4.20 4.64
N PRO A 177 28.12 4.97 5.63
CA PRO A 177 29.14 4.49 6.53
C PRO A 177 28.59 3.29 7.31
N THR A 178 29.24 2.14 7.17
CA THR A 178 29.00 0.98 8.03
C THR A 178 29.53 1.32 9.42
N THR A 179 28.65 1.74 10.33
CA THR A 179 28.98 1.75 11.76
C THR A 179 29.21 0.31 12.20
N GLY A 180 30.46 -0.01 12.53
CA GLY A 180 30.88 -1.29 13.10
C GLY A 180 30.59 -1.41 14.59
#